data_AF-A0A2E7BNG9-F1
#
_entry.id   AF-A0A2E7BNG9-F1
#
_cell.length_a   1.000
_cell.length_b   1.000
_cell.length_c   1.000
_cell.angle_alpha   90.00
_cell.angle_beta   90.00
_cell.angle_gamma   90.00
#
_symmetry.space_group_name_H-M   'P 1'
#
loop_
_entity.id
_entity.type
_entity.pdbx_description
1 polymer ?
#
loop_
_entity_poly.entity_id
_entity_poly.type
_entity_poly.pdbx_seq_one_letter_code
_entity_poly.pdbx_strand_id
1 'polypeptide(L)'
;MTKPVVYTFCFTLLLVDPSISLTAQEVQAQSVDFEAQLAEYVQVQEALAADDFATAKLELQEFTEIAESSLQVQAIEALAAENIEDFRAKFKPLSELLAEQTLPAGFARAYCPMYDSGSAWVQRDGPVRNPYYGAFMLTCGVVDAAAGAHMDHSPRYGGTVFMAPDSFHHIEGTYPEPGIFRIYASDNYREPVNVSGWTGRAVTEEVYDEATDEFLEVAAYDLVSSPDGAFLEALIPNSDIPAEVTAKVIFEEDFPFERFDFIFGELSVEVSSTSTTSADYADAPEAIPLAARILPDVPEDPRDIASQIASRGVQISEMISRGAFTEIFIPALQAKELALALDQASEGLPLSARNEIRIAVRHLFRAAYLLDWYGDLGNRNDVDSAYGIFETAVISIDSVYALSDRR
;
A
#
# COMPACT_ATOMS: atom_id res chain seq x y z
N MET A 1 42.01 -11.04 -95.24
CA MET A 1 43.17 -11.34 -94.37
C MET A 1 42.78 -10.99 -92.95
N THR A 2 42.66 -12.05 -92.14
CA THR A 2 42.17 -12.12 -90.77
C THR A 2 43.03 -11.31 -89.79
N LYS A 3 42.41 -10.67 -88.81
CA LYS A 3 43.09 -10.30 -87.56
C LYS A 3 42.23 -10.69 -86.34
N PRO A 4 42.87 -11.15 -85.25
CA PRO A 4 42.26 -12.03 -84.27
C PRO A 4 41.85 -11.29 -82.99
N VAL A 5 41.01 -11.98 -82.22
CA VAL A 5 40.53 -11.62 -80.89
C VAL A 5 41.52 -12.10 -79.83
N VAL A 6 41.77 -11.28 -78.80
CA VAL A 6 42.24 -11.71 -77.47
C VAL A 6 41.52 -10.86 -76.41
N TYR A 7 40.96 -11.55 -75.41
CA TYR A 7 40.22 -11.01 -74.26
C TYR A 7 41.16 -10.60 -73.12
N THR A 8 40.84 -9.51 -72.42
CA THR A 8 41.40 -9.14 -71.11
C THR A 8 40.30 -8.64 -70.17
N PHE A 9 40.19 -9.25 -68.99
CA PHE A 9 39.33 -8.86 -67.87
C PHE A 9 39.84 -7.55 -67.23
N CYS A 10 38.94 -6.63 -66.88
CA CYS A 10 39.28 -5.42 -66.13
C CYS A 10 38.31 -5.22 -64.95
N PHE A 11 38.89 -5.03 -63.77
CA PHE A 11 38.26 -4.68 -62.49
C PHE A 11 37.47 -3.37 -62.58
N THR A 12 36.29 -3.27 -61.96
CA THR A 12 35.58 -1.99 -61.79
C THR A 12 35.40 -1.72 -60.29
N LEU A 13 35.99 -0.61 -59.83
CA LEU A 13 35.70 0.01 -58.52
C LEU A 13 34.25 0.53 -58.52
N LEU A 14 33.48 0.24 -57.47
CA LEU A 14 32.22 0.91 -57.17
C LEU A 14 32.42 1.87 -55.99
N LEU A 15 32.15 3.14 -56.26
CA LEU A 15 32.12 4.26 -55.30
C LEU A 15 30.82 4.22 -54.48
N VAL A 16 30.94 4.62 -53.22
CA VAL A 16 29.90 4.68 -52.19
C VAL A 16 28.93 5.84 -52.46
N ASP A 17 27.62 5.59 -52.39
CA ASP A 17 26.57 6.62 -52.41
C ASP A 17 26.15 6.97 -50.96
N PRO A 18 26.15 8.25 -50.54
CA PRO A 18 25.82 8.66 -49.18
C PRO A 18 24.34 9.06 -49.11
N SER A 19 23.45 8.10 -48.96
CA SER A 19 22.03 8.35 -48.67
C SER A 19 21.38 7.11 -48.06
N ILE A 20 21.74 6.79 -46.82
CA ILE A 20 20.93 5.90 -45.99
C ILE A 20 20.36 6.76 -44.86
N SER A 21 19.08 7.07 -45.02
CA SER A 21 18.22 7.54 -43.94
C SER A 21 18.24 6.48 -42.83
N LEU A 22 18.69 6.82 -41.62
CA LEU A 22 18.48 5.97 -40.44
C LEU A 22 16.97 5.96 -40.15
N THR A 23 16.28 4.90 -40.60
CA THR A 23 14.94 4.58 -40.15
C THR A 23 14.98 4.02 -38.74
N ALA A 24 14.02 4.47 -37.92
CA ALA A 24 13.76 4.13 -36.53
C ALA A 24 13.53 2.63 -36.30
N GLN A 25 14.60 1.84 -36.36
CA GLN A 25 14.53 0.38 -36.26
C GLN A 25 15.64 -0.20 -35.37
N GLU A 26 16.01 0.54 -34.32
CA GLU A 26 16.89 0.06 -33.24
C GLU A 26 16.20 0.07 -31.84
N VAL A 27 14.92 0.47 -31.74
CA VAL A 27 14.24 0.62 -30.43
C VAL A 27 13.36 -0.59 -30.04
N GLN A 28 13.17 -1.59 -30.92
CA GLN A 28 12.20 -2.68 -30.70
C GLN A 28 12.79 -4.10 -30.49
N ALA A 29 14.12 -4.25 -30.51
CA ALA A 29 14.74 -5.58 -30.43
C ALA A 29 15.13 -6.03 -29.00
N GLN A 30 15.27 -5.09 -28.05
CA GLN A 30 15.62 -5.41 -26.65
C GLN A 30 14.40 -5.68 -25.75
N SER A 31 13.19 -5.26 -26.15
CA SER A 31 12.01 -5.38 -25.29
C SER A 31 11.47 -6.81 -25.18
N VAL A 32 11.55 -7.60 -26.25
CA VAL A 32 11.00 -8.98 -26.28
C VAL A 32 11.87 -9.95 -25.48
N ASP A 33 13.18 -9.76 -25.46
CA ASP A 33 14.12 -10.61 -24.71
C ASP A 33 14.07 -10.33 -23.20
N PHE A 34 13.93 -9.06 -22.82
CA PHE A 34 13.80 -8.68 -21.42
C PHE A 34 12.44 -9.06 -20.82
N GLU A 35 11.34 -8.88 -21.55
CA GLU A 35 10.00 -9.27 -21.10
C GLU A 35 9.88 -10.79 -20.90
N ALA A 36 10.52 -11.60 -21.78
CA ALA A 36 10.60 -13.05 -21.61
C ALA A 36 11.43 -13.44 -20.38
N GLN A 37 12.58 -12.80 -20.15
CA GLN A 37 13.39 -13.01 -18.94
C GLN A 37 12.60 -12.65 -17.67
N LEU A 38 11.87 -11.54 -17.67
CA LEU A 38 11.01 -11.15 -16.54
C LEU A 38 9.89 -12.16 -16.30
N ALA A 39 9.26 -12.68 -17.35
CA ALA A 39 8.19 -13.66 -17.22
C ALA A 39 8.67 -14.94 -16.51
N GLU A 40 9.86 -15.45 -16.86
CA GLU A 40 10.47 -16.61 -16.19
C GLU A 40 10.96 -16.28 -14.78
N TYR A 41 11.60 -15.13 -14.59
CA TYR A 41 12.03 -14.68 -13.26
C TYR A 41 10.86 -14.60 -12.27
N VAL A 42 9.70 -14.11 -12.72
CA VAL A 42 8.51 -14.03 -11.87
C VAL A 42 8.01 -15.40 -11.43
N GLN A 43 8.17 -16.46 -12.24
CA GLN A 43 7.82 -17.82 -11.79
C GLN A 43 8.66 -18.23 -10.59
N VAL A 44 9.96 -17.92 -10.60
CA VAL A 44 10.86 -18.12 -9.46
C VAL A 44 10.36 -17.35 -8.24
N GLN A 45 10.03 -16.08 -8.43
CA GLN A 45 9.54 -15.20 -7.37
C GLN A 45 8.25 -15.72 -6.75
N GLU A 46 7.27 -16.13 -7.55
CA GLU A 46 5.98 -16.67 -7.08
C GLU A 46 6.16 -17.99 -6.34
N ALA A 47 7.02 -18.89 -6.84
CA ALA A 47 7.34 -20.13 -6.15
C ALA A 47 7.99 -19.87 -4.78
N LEU A 48 8.89 -18.90 -4.67
CA LEU A 48 9.44 -18.47 -3.38
C LEU A 48 8.40 -17.85 -2.46
N ALA A 49 7.46 -17.07 -2.99
CA ALA A 49 6.33 -16.53 -2.26
C ALA A 49 5.41 -17.63 -1.71
N ALA A 50 5.26 -18.73 -2.45
CA ALA A 50 4.47 -19.91 -2.06
C ALA A 50 5.22 -20.92 -1.17
N ASP A 51 6.44 -20.59 -0.71
CA ASP A 51 7.33 -21.52 0.03
C ASP A 51 7.70 -22.81 -0.75
N ASP A 52 7.58 -22.81 -2.08
CA ASP A 52 7.89 -23.95 -2.93
C ASP A 52 9.35 -23.90 -3.44
N PHE A 53 10.25 -24.43 -2.62
CA PHE A 53 11.68 -24.52 -2.94
C PHE A 53 11.99 -25.36 -4.18
N ALA A 54 11.21 -26.42 -4.42
CA ALA A 54 11.48 -27.34 -5.52
C ALA A 54 11.15 -26.68 -6.85
N THR A 55 9.97 -26.06 -6.94
CA THR A 55 9.54 -25.30 -8.12
C THR A 55 10.44 -24.10 -8.33
N ALA A 56 10.75 -23.31 -7.28
CA ALA A 56 11.66 -22.15 -7.42
C ALA A 56 13.03 -22.52 -8.03
N LYS A 57 13.58 -23.68 -7.66
CA LYS A 57 14.83 -24.19 -8.26
C LYS A 57 14.68 -24.57 -9.73
N LEU A 58 13.58 -25.22 -10.09
CA LEU A 58 13.32 -25.61 -11.48
C LEU A 58 13.15 -24.38 -12.37
N GLU A 59 12.28 -23.45 -11.96
CA GLU A 59 12.04 -22.20 -12.69
C GLU A 59 13.33 -21.38 -12.83
N LEU A 60 14.19 -21.35 -11.80
CA LEU A 60 15.45 -20.60 -11.88
C LEU A 60 16.46 -21.28 -12.82
N GLN A 61 16.40 -22.60 -13.01
CA GLN A 61 17.20 -23.29 -14.03
C GLN A 61 16.78 -22.86 -15.42
N GLU A 62 15.46 -22.78 -15.68
CA GLU A 62 14.92 -22.32 -16.96
C GLU A 62 15.29 -20.86 -17.23
N PHE A 63 15.13 -19.98 -16.24
CA PHE A 63 15.60 -18.59 -16.32
C PHE A 63 17.10 -18.49 -16.67
N THR A 64 17.95 -19.33 -16.09
CA THR A 64 19.40 -19.32 -16.33
C THR A 64 19.76 -19.61 -17.80
N GLU A 65 18.92 -20.34 -18.53
CA GLU A 65 19.17 -20.65 -19.96
C GLU A 65 18.93 -19.45 -20.87
N ILE A 66 18.05 -18.52 -20.47
CA ILE A 66 17.66 -17.36 -21.26
C ILE A 66 18.23 -16.04 -20.73
N ALA A 67 18.73 -16.03 -19.50
CA ALA A 67 19.23 -14.83 -18.83
C ALA A 67 20.47 -14.23 -19.51
N GLU A 68 20.52 -12.90 -19.60
CA GLU A 68 21.74 -12.20 -19.96
C GLU A 68 22.88 -12.45 -18.96
N SER A 69 24.13 -12.23 -19.39
CA SER A 69 25.32 -12.67 -18.62
C SER A 69 25.40 -12.12 -17.19
N SER A 70 24.93 -10.89 -16.94
CA SER A 70 24.87 -10.26 -15.61
C SER A 70 23.90 -11.00 -14.68
N LEU A 71 22.69 -11.26 -15.16
CA LEU A 71 21.62 -11.92 -14.40
C LEU A 71 21.93 -13.42 -14.22
N GLN A 72 22.50 -14.06 -15.25
CA GLN A 72 22.87 -15.46 -15.24
C GLN A 72 23.87 -15.80 -14.11
N VAL A 73 24.84 -14.92 -13.83
CA VAL A 73 25.80 -15.12 -12.74
C VAL A 73 25.10 -15.20 -11.39
N GLN A 74 24.15 -14.29 -11.13
CA GLN A 74 23.38 -14.28 -9.88
C GLN A 74 22.44 -15.49 -9.79
N ALA A 75 21.79 -15.86 -10.90
CA ALA A 75 20.93 -17.03 -10.95
C ALA A 75 21.70 -18.33 -10.63
N ILE A 76 22.91 -18.51 -11.16
CA ILE A 76 23.77 -19.66 -10.86
C ILE A 76 24.16 -19.70 -9.39
N GLU A 77 24.43 -18.55 -8.77
CA GLU A 77 24.72 -18.46 -7.34
C GLU A 77 23.52 -18.91 -6.49
N ALA A 78 22.32 -18.42 -6.82
CA ALA A 78 21.09 -18.82 -6.15
C ALA A 78 20.73 -20.31 -6.34
N LEU A 79 21.02 -20.89 -7.51
CA LEU A 79 20.83 -22.34 -7.75
C LEU A 79 21.68 -23.23 -6.84
N ALA A 80 22.82 -22.72 -6.36
CA ALA A 80 23.68 -23.42 -5.41
C ALA A 80 23.13 -23.42 -3.97
N ALA A 81 21.96 -22.84 -3.73
CA ALA A 81 21.34 -22.82 -2.41
C ALA A 81 20.99 -24.21 -1.88
N GLU A 82 21.20 -24.46 -0.59
CA GLU A 82 20.94 -25.76 0.02
C GLU A 82 19.47 -25.93 0.48
N ASN A 83 18.84 -24.84 0.87
CA ASN A 83 17.47 -24.76 1.39
C ASN A 83 16.81 -23.45 0.96
N ILE A 84 15.54 -23.25 1.32
CA ILE A 84 14.74 -22.10 0.88
C ILE A 84 15.26 -20.78 1.47
N GLU A 85 15.75 -20.79 2.71
CA GLU A 85 16.29 -19.60 3.36
C GLU A 85 17.57 -19.12 2.67
N ASP A 86 18.48 -20.05 2.36
CA ASP A 86 19.70 -19.77 1.58
C ASP A 86 19.36 -19.34 0.15
N PHE A 87 18.30 -19.91 -0.45
CA PHE A 87 17.84 -19.51 -1.78
C PHE A 87 17.34 -18.08 -1.76
N ARG A 88 16.50 -17.69 -0.80
CA ARG A 88 16.00 -16.32 -0.65
C ARG A 88 17.12 -15.31 -0.47
N ALA A 89 18.13 -15.65 0.35
CA ALA A 89 19.30 -14.81 0.53
C ALA A 89 20.11 -14.63 -0.77
N LYS A 90 20.32 -15.70 -1.53
CA LYS A 90 21.08 -15.67 -2.79
C LYS A 90 20.27 -15.18 -4.00
N PHE A 91 18.94 -15.22 -3.92
CA PHE A 91 18.03 -14.66 -4.92
C PHE A 91 18.00 -13.13 -4.86
N LYS A 92 18.24 -12.54 -3.68
CA LYS A 92 18.21 -11.09 -3.47
C LYS A 92 19.02 -10.28 -4.51
N PRO A 93 20.30 -10.58 -4.78
CA PRO A 93 21.06 -9.83 -5.79
C PRO A 93 20.45 -9.90 -7.20
N LEU A 94 19.89 -11.05 -7.60
CA LEU A 94 19.18 -11.17 -8.88
C LEU A 94 17.93 -10.28 -8.90
N SER A 95 17.14 -10.33 -7.83
CA SER A 95 15.90 -9.55 -7.71
C SER A 95 16.14 -8.04 -7.73
N GLU A 96 17.19 -7.57 -7.07
CA GLU A 96 17.52 -6.14 -6.99
C GLU A 96 18.02 -5.61 -8.35
N LEU A 97 18.83 -6.39 -9.08
CA LEU A 97 19.26 -6.01 -10.43
C LEU A 97 18.07 -5.84 -11.39
N LEU A 98 17.07 -6.71 -11.31
CA LEU A 98 15.86 -6.58 -12.12
C LEU A 98 14.98 -5.43 -11.68
N ALA A 99 14.89 -5.17 -10.37
CA ALA A 99 14.12 -4.07 -9.81
C ALA A 99 14.70 -2.68 -10.14
N GLU A 100 15.97 -2.57 -10.54
CA GLU A 100 16.57 -1.31 -11.01
C GLU A 100 16.25 -0.98 -12.48
N GLN A 101 15.69 -1.94 -13.23
CA GLN A 101 15.41 -1.78 -14.66
C GLN A 101 14.07 -1.06 -14.92
N THR A 102 13.91 -0.53 -16.14
CA THR A 102 12.61 -0.03 -16.60
C THR A 102 11.69 -1.21 -16.90
N LEU A 103 10.57 -1.32 -16.17
CA LEU A 103 9.64 -2.43 -16.32
C LEU A 103 8.62 -2.20 -17.46
N PRO A 104 8.29 -3.26 -18.23
CA PRO A 104 7.15 -3.23 -19.15
C PRO A 104 5.81 -3.23 -18.38
N ALA A 105 4.73 -2.90 -19.09
CA ALA A 105 3.38 -2.94 -18.52
C ALA A 105 3.01 -4.36 -18.06
N GLY A 106 2.26 -4.46 -16.96
CA GLY A 106 1.89 -5.74 -16.34
C GLY A 106 2.89 -6.28 -15.32
N PHE A 107 4.00 -5.57 -15.10
CA PHE A 107 4.96 -5.86 -14.02
C PHE A 107 5.09 -4.66 -13.09
N ALA A 108 5.33 -4.94 -11.81
CA ALA A 108 5.48 -3.94 -10.79
C ALA A 108 6.75 -4.17 -9.96
N ARG A 109 7.33 -3.07 -9.46
CA ARG A 109 8.42 -3.11 -8.48
C ARG A 109 7.80 -3.18 -7.10
N ALA A 110 8.31 -4.06 -6.25
CA ALA A 110 7.89 -4.17 -4.88
C ALA A 110 9.09 -4.09 -3.94
N TYR A 111 8.85 -3.67 -2.70
CA TYR A 111 9.89 -3.41 -1.72
C TYR A 111 9.47 -3.83 -0.32
N CYS A 112 10.35 -4.55 0.37
CA CYS A 112 10.18 -4.96 1.75
C CYS A 112 11.24 -4.29 2.62
N PRO A 113 10.88 -3.38 3.55
CA PRO A 113 11.85 -2.70 4.40
C PRO A 113 12.47 -3.60 5.48
N MET A 114 11.87 -4.77 5.75
CA MET A 114 12.26 -5.66 6.87
C MET A 114 13.31 -6.69 6.48
N TYR A 115 13.33 -7.15 5.23
CA TYR A 115 14.26 -8.19 4.80
C TYR A 115 15.64 -7.58 4.53
N ASP A 116 16.65 -8.05 5.27
CA ASP A 116 18.06 -7.65 5.13
C ASP A 116 18.28 -6.13 4.94
N SER A 117 17.67 -5.33 5.82
CA SER A 117 17.72 -3.85 5.82
C SER A 117 17.07 -3.17 4.60
N GLY A 118 16.16 -3.86 3.91
CA GLY A 118 15.52 -3.40 2.69
C GLY A 118 15.87 -4.31 1.53
N SER A 119 14.86 -4.78 0.78
CA SER A 119 15.06 -5.59 -0.42
C SER A 119 13.94 -5.36 -1.42
N ALA A 120 14.32 -5.19 -2.69
CA ALA A 120 13.39 -4.93 -3.79
C ALA A 120 13.29 -6.15 -4.72
N TRP A 121 12.10 -6.38 -5.27
CA TRP A 121 11.86 -7.40 -6.29
C TRP A 121 10.91 -6.90 -7.37
N VAL A 122 10.83 -7.67 -8.46
CA VAL A 122 9.83 -7.51 -9.51
C VAL A 122 8.79 -8.61 -9.38
N GLN A 123 7.52 -8.27 -9.58
CA GLN A 123 6.41 -9.22 -9.65
C GLN A 123 5.45 -8.84 -10.77
N ARG A 124 4.42 -9.66 -11.03
CA ARG A 124 3.27 -9.23 -11.83
C ARG A 124 2.56 -8.08 -11.13
N ASP A 125 1.97 -7.19 -11.92
CA ASP A 125 1.09 -6.16 -11.38
C ASP A 125 -0.07 -6.82 -10.64
N GLY A 126 -0.40 -6.33 -9.45
CA GLY A 126 -1.26 -7.04 -8.51
C GLY A 126 -0.84 -6.89 -7.04
N PRO A 127 -1.53 -7.64 -6.15
CA PRO A 127 -1.19 -7.78 -4.73
C PRO A 127 0.29 -8.07 -4.47
N VAL A 128 0.83 -7.53 -3.38
CA VAL A 128 2.20 -7.88 -2.92
C VAL A 128 2.31 -9.40 -2.72
N ARG A 129 3.33 -10.02 -3.33
CA ARG A 129 3.70 -11.42 -3.09
C ARG A 129 5.19 -11.49 -2.69
N ASN A 130 5.47 -11.46 -1.40
CA ASN A 130 6.81 -11.36 -0.84
C ASN A 130 7.60 -12.68 -0.99
N PRO A 131 8.64 -12.74 -1.85
CA PRO A 131 9.43 -13.95 -2.04
C PRO A 131 10.36 -14.27 -0.86
N TYR A 132 10.65 -13.30 0.00
CA TYR A 132 11.65 -13.43 1.07
C TYR A 132 11.10 -14.01 2.37
N TYR A 133 9.83 -13.76 2.66
CA TYR A 133 9.14 -14.31 3.83
C TYR A 133 8.08 -15.36 3.49
N GLY A 134 7.76 -15.54 2.21
CA GLY A 134 6.84 -16.58 1.76
C GLY A 134 5.44 -16.39 2.31
N ALA A 135 4.75 -17.50 2.58
CA ALA A 135 3.39 -17.50 3.10
C ALA A 135 3.27 -16.80 4.46
N PHE A 136 4.36 -16.72 5.24
CA PHE A 136 4.34 -16.07 6.56
C PHE A 136 4.12 -14.56 6.51
N MET A 137 4.61 -13.88 5.46
CA MET A 137 4.38 -12.44 5.27
C MET A 137 4.12 -12.12 3.79
N LEU A 138 3.26 -12.89 3.14
CA LEU A 138 3.13 -12.83 1.68
C LEU A 138 2.75 -11.44 1.18
N THR A 139 1.83 -10.76 1.88
CA THR A 139 1.34 -9.42 1.53
C THR A 139 2.22 -8.31 2.10
N CYS A 140 3.29 -8.63 2.82
CA CYS A 140 4.16 -7.63 3.44
C CYS A 140 5.12 -7.01 2.42
N GLY A 141 4.97 -5.72 2.20
CA GLY A 141 5.79 -4.93 1.29
C GLY A 141 4.97 -3.78 0.73
N VAL A 142 5.60 -2.94 -0.07
CA VAL A 142 4.93 -1.90 -0.84
C VAL A 142 5.19 -2.15 -2.31
N VAL A 143 4.18 -1.99 -3.15
CA VAL A 143 4.31 -2.05 -4.60
C VAL A 143 4.35 -0.63 -5.15
N ASP A 144 5.37 -0.29 -5.93
CA ASP A 144 5.38 0.89 -6.79
C ASP A 144 4.37 0.66 -7.93
N ALA A 145 3.07 0.79 -7.63
CA ALA A 145 2.11 1.20 -8.66
C ALA A 145 2.46 2.64 -9.05
N ALA A 146 2.00 3.13 -10.21
CA ALA A 146 2.30 4.49 -10.65
C ALA A 146 2.18 5.52 -9.50
N ALA A 147 3.17 6.40 -9.31
CA ALA A 147 3.18 7.34 -8.19
C ALA A 147 1.84 8.11 -8.09
N GLY A 148 1.09 7.90 -7.00
CA GLY A 148 -0.22 8.49 -6.78
C GLY A 148 -1.43 7.56 -7.02
N ALA A 149 -1.25 6.40 -7.65
CA ALA A 149 -2.28 5.37 -7.85
C ALA A 149 -2.85 4.92 -6.49
N HIS A 150 -1.97 4.71 -5.51
CA HIS A 150 -2.29 4.39 -4.11
C HIS A 150 -2.84 5.55 -3.27
N MET A 151 -2.89 6.77 -3.80
CA MET A 151 -3.23 7.95 -2.99
C MET A 151 -4.68 8.42 -3.20
N ASP A 152 -5.42 7.81 -4.12
CA ASP A 152 -6.81 8.17 -4.39
C ASP A 152 -7.79 7.37 -3.53
N HIS A 153 -7.99 7.84 -2.30
CA HIS A 153 -9.02 7.29 -1.41
C HIS A 153 -10.38 7.99 -1.59
N SER A 154 -10.64 8.62 -2.74
CA SER A 154 -11.92 9.29 -3.01
C SER A 154 -13.02 8.26 -3.30
N PRO A 155 -14.18 8.30 -2.63
CA PRO A 155 -15.26 7.35 -2.89
C PRO A 155 -15.90 7.56 -4.26
N ARG A 156 -16.30 6.46 -4.90
CA ARG A 156 -17.01 6.46 -6.20
C ARG A 156 -18.50 6.23 -6.04
N TYR A 157 -18.87 5.47 -5.02
CA TYR A 157 -20.23 5.06 -4.72
C TYR A 157 -20.80 5.78 -3.48
N GLY A 158 -20.08 6.80 -2.99
CA GLY A 158 -20.49 7.60 -1.82
C GLY A 158 -20.28 6.88 -0.49
N GLY A 159 -19.37 5.90 -0.48
CA GLY A 159 -18.99 5.15 0.71
C GLY A 159 -17.74 5.68 1.40
N THR A 160 -17.16 4.83 2.24
CA THR A 160 -15.81 5.01 2.79
C THR A 160 -14.86 4.05 2.09
N VAL A 161 -13.70 4.54 1.69
CA VAL A 161 -12.66 3.74 1.01
C VAL A 161 -11.55 3.42 1.99
N PHE A 162 -11.12 2.16 2.02
CA PHE A 162 -9.93 1.68 2.72
C PHE A 162 -8.99 0.96 1.77
N MET A 163 -7.72 0.88 2.13
CA MET A 163 -6.73 0.03 1.47
C MET A 163 -6.70 -1.35 2.11
N ALA A 164 -6.69 -2.39 1.28
CA ALA A 164 -6.39 -3.73 1.74
C ALA A 164 -4.91 -3.86 2.15
N PRO A 165 -4.57 -4.71 3.13
CA PRO A 165 -3.18 -4.95 3.53
C PRO A 165 -2.25 -5.48 2.44
N ASP A 166 -2.81 -6.01 1.35
CA ASP A 166 -2.08 -6.41 0.16
C ASP A 166 -1.53 -5.25 -0.70
N SER A 167 -1.83 -4.01 -0.29
CA SER A 167 -1.42 -2.78 -0.97
C SER A 167 -1.88 -2.73 -2.43
N PHE A 168 -3.01 -3.36 -2.76
CA PHE A 168 -3.54 -3.41 -4.11
C PHE A 168 -5.03 -3.11 -4.20
N HIS A 169 -5.83 -3.76 -3.35
CA HIS A 169 -7.27 -3.54 -3.39
C HIS A 169 -7.66 -2.30 -2.58
N HIS A 170 -8.36 -1.38 -3.22
CA HIS A 170 -9.15 -0.38 -2.53
C HIS A 170 -10.55 -0.95 -2.30
N ILE A 171 -11.01 -0.96 -1.04
CA ILE A 171 -12.29 -1.49 -0.60
C ILE A 171 -13.20 -0.32 -0.24
N GLU A 172 -14.28 -0.13 -1.00
CA GLU A 172 -15.30 0.88 -0.72
C GLU A 172 -16.55 0.25 -0.12
N GLY A 173 -16.81 0.51 1.15
CA GLY A 173 -18.03 0.10 1.84
C GLY A 173 -19.11 1.16 1.72
N THR A 174 -20.33 0.75 1.34
CA THR A 174 -21.49 1.63 1.20
C THR A 174 -22.69 1.07 1.94
N TYR A 175 -23.59 1.97 2.35
CA TYR A 175 -24.84 1.64 3.00
C TYR A 175 -26.00 2.40 2.33
N PRO A 176 -26.38 2.01 1.08
CA PRO A 176 -27.30 2.79 0.25
C PRO A 176 -28.75 2.80 0.75
N GLU A 177 -29.19 1.74 1.43
CA GLU A 177 -30.54 1.60 1.97
C GLU A 177 -30.49 0.95 3.35
N PRO A 178 -31.50 1.18 4.23
CA PRO A 178 -31.58 0.49 5.51
C PRO A 178 -31.52 -1.03 5.36
N GLY A 179 -30.52 -1.64 5.98
CA GLY A 179 -30.24 -3.07 5.93
C GLY A 179 -29.51 -3.55 4.69
N ILE A 180 -29.09 -2.68 3.76
CA ILE A 180 -28.30 -3.06 2.58
C ILE A 180 -26.89 -2.52 2.75
N PHE A 181 -25.93 -3.41 2.96
CA PHE A 181 -24.51 -3.09 2.97
C PHE A 181 -23.85 -3.65 1.71
N ARG A 182 -23.04 -2.85 1.02
CA ARG A 182 -22.29 -3.28 -0.17
C ARG A 182 -20.81 -2.95 -0.08
N ILE A 183 -20.01 -3.82 -0.65
CA ILE A 183 -18.57 -3.61 -0.84
C ILE A 183 -18.25 -3.63 -2.32
N TYR A 184 -17.56 -2.58 -2.76
CA TYR A 184 -16.94 -2.49 -4.07
C TYR A 184 -15.43 -2.60 -3.93
N ALA A 185 -14.77 -3.22 -4.89
CA ALA A 185 -13.32 -3.31 -4.95
C ALA A 185 -12.79 -2.65 -6.23
N SER A 186 -11.68 -1.94 -6.12
CA SER A 186 -10.90 -1.48 -7.26
C SER A 186 -9.42 -1.75 -7.04
N ASP A 187 -8.64 -1.83 -8.10
CA ASP A 187 -7.19 -1.93 -8.01
C ASP A 187 -6.55 -0.56 -7.67
N ASN A 188 -5.21 -0.53 -7.65
CA ASN A 188 -4.43 0.68 -7.44
C ASN A 188 -4.65 1.76 -8.51
N TYR A 189 -5.04 1.39 -9.73
CA TYR A 189 -5.38 2.33 -10.80
C TYR A 189 -6.85 2.76 -10.73
N ARG A 190 -7.54 2.34 -9.68
CA ARG A 190 -8.96 2.53 -9.45
C ARG A 190 -9.78 1.89 -10.59
N GLU A 191 -9.30 0.83 -11.23
CA GLU A 191 -10.12 0.01 -12.14
C GLU A 191 -10.95 -1.00 -11.32
N PRO A 192 -12.22 -1.27 -11.67
CA PRO A 192 -13.05 -2.21 -10.92
C PRO A 192 -12.47 -3.63 -10.90
N VAL A 193 -12.46 -4.26 -9.73
CA VAL A 193 -12.03 -5.66 -9.54
C VAL A 193 -13.26 -6.56 -9.52
N ASN A 194 -13.18 -7.70 -10.22
CA ASN A 194 -14.25 -8.69 -10.21
C ASN A 194 -14.21 -9.50 -8.90
N VAL A 195 -15.26 -9.40 -8.08
CA VAL A 195 -15.34 -10.02 -6.75
C VAL A 195 -16.09 -11.36 -6.75
N SER A 196 -16.36 -11.97 -7.91
CA SER A 196 -17.17 -13.21 -7.99
C SER A 196 -16.55 -14.39 -7.23
N GLY A 197 -15.22 -14.42 -7.11
CA GLY A 197 -14.48 -15.45 -6.37
C GLY A 197 -14.28 -15.12 -4.89
N TRP A 198 -14.69 -13.94 -4.44
CA TRP A 198 -14.50 -13.52 -3.06
C TRP A 198 -15.61 -14.07 -2.17
N THR A 199 -15.27 -14.30 -0.91
CA THR A 199 -16.25 -14.68 0.12
C THR A 199 -16.07 -13.78 1.32
N GLY A 200 -17.09 -13.68 2.17
CA GLY A 200 -16.97 -12.87 3.37
C GLY A 200 -18.24 -12.81 4.19
N ARG A 201 -18.16 -12.06 5.29
CA ARG A 201 -19.28 -11.76 6.18
C ARG A 201 -19.29 -10.29 6.55
N ALA A 202 -20.48 -9.73 6.66
CA ALA A 202 -20.76 -8.46 7.31
C ALA A 202 -21.16 -8.75 8.76
N VAL A 203 -20.33 -8.33 9.71
CA VAL A 203 -20.51 -8.55 11.14
C VAL A 203 -20.99 -7.23 11.77
N THR A 204 -22.07 -7.28 12.54
CA THR A 204 -22.65 -6.08 13.18
C THR A 204 -22.57 -6.12 14.70
N GLU A 205 -22.22 -7.27 15.27
CA GLU A 205 -22.03 -7.42 16.70
C GLU A 205 -20.92 -8.44 16.95
N GLU A 206 -19.93 -8.04 17.75
CA GLU A 206 -18.83 -8.87 18.21
C GLU A 206 -18.64 -8.70 19.72
N VAL A 207 -18.17 -9.76 20.37
CA VAL A 207 -17.80 -9.72 21.79
C VAL A 207 -16.37 -10.19 21.93
N TYR A 208 -15.55 -9.42 22.63
CA TYR A 208 -14.18 -9.79 22.95
C TYR A 208 -14.15 -10.86 24.05
N ASP A 209 -13.42 -11.95 23.80
CA ASP A 209 -13.15 -13.01 24.77
C ASP A 209 -11.72 -12.85 25.32
N GLU A 210 -11.61 -12.40 26.58
CA GLU A 210 -10.34 -12.22 27.28
C GLU A 210 -9.53 -13.52 27.45
N ALA A 211 -10.19 -14.69 27.42
CA ALA A 211 -9.50 -15.97 27.64
C ALA A 211 -8.76 -16.45 26.39
N THR A 212 -9.29 -16.14 25.20
CA THR A 212 -8.69 -16.51 23.92
C THR A 212 -7.98 -15.35 23.23
N ASP A 213 -8.20 -14.11 23.68
CA ASP A 213 -7.74 -12.89 23.01
C ASP A 213 -8.31 -12.76 21.59
N GLU A 214 -9.59 -13.15 21.41
CA GLU A 214 -10.28 -13.16 20.12
C GLU A 214 -11.65 -12.46 20.19
N PHE A 215 -12.09 -11.92 19.06
CA PHE A 215 -13.45 -11.38 18.89
C PHE A 215 -14.38 -12.47 18.36
N LEU A 216 -15.43 -12.76 19.11
CA LEU A 216 -16.48 -13.70 18.75
C LEU A 216 -17.60 -12.98 18.01
N GLU A 217 -17.93 -13.44 16.80
CA GLU A 217 -19.04 -12.92 15.99
C GLU A 217 -20.38 -13.32 16.59
N VAL A 218 -21.18 -12.35 17.02
CA VAL A 218 -22.52 -12.57 17.60
C VAL A 218 -23.60 -12.42 16.53
N ALA A 219 -23.46 -11.42 15.65
CA ALA A 219 -24.36 -11.19 14.53
C ALA A 219 -23.54 -10.99 13.25
N ALA A 220 -23.67 -11.94 12.32
CA ALA A 220 -22.96 -11.95 11.05
C ALA A 220 -23.88 -12.37 9.90
N TYR A 221 -23.67 -11.78 8.73
CA TYR A 221 -24.47 -11.97 7.53
C TYR A 221 -23.55 -12.24 6.34
N ASP A 222 -23.88 -13.21 5.49
CA ASP A 222 -23.03 -13.55 4.35
C ASP A 222 -22.97 -12.39 3.35
N LEU A 223 -21.75 -12.11 2.88
CA LEU A 223 -21.52 -11.24 1.74
C LEU A 223 -21.63 -12.06 0.46
N VAL A 224 -22.61 -11.74 -0.38
CA VAL A 224 -22.90 -12.47 -1.62
C VAL A 224 -22.51 -11.59 -2.81
N SER A 225 -21.76 -12.15 -3.76
CA SER A 225 -21.40 -11.43 -4.98
C SER A 225 -22.59 -11.16 -5.89
N SER A 226 -22.61 -9.98 -6.50
CA SER A 226 -23.57 -9.63 -7.53
C SER A 226 -23.38 -10.53 -8.76
N PRO A 227 -24.41 -10.78 -9.58
CA PRO A 227 -24.31 -11.69 -10.73
C PRO A 227 -23.24 -11.30 -11.77
N ASP A 228 -22.87 -10.03 -11.84
CA ASP A 228 -21.82 -9.48 -12.70
C ASP A 228 -20.45 -9.38 -12.00
N GLY A 229 -20.38 -9.70 -10.71
CA GLY A 229 -19.16 -9.63 -9.91
C GLY A 229 -18.68 -8.21 -9.59
N ALA A 230 -19.57 -7.21 -9.66
CA ALA A 230 -19.24 -5.81 -9.41
C ALA A 230 -19.15 -5.44 -7.92
N PHE A 231 -19.92 -6.12 -7.06
CA PHE A 231 -19.91 -5.87 -5.62
C PHE A 231 -20.29 -7.12 -4.81
N LEU A 232 -19.93 -7.11 -3.53
CA LEU A 232 -20.48 -8.00 -2.51
C LEU A 232 -21.62 -7.29 -1.76
N GLU A 233 -22.72 -7.97 -1.47
CA GLU A 233 -23.87 -7.42 -0.74
C GLU A 233 -24.24 -8.30 0.45
N ALA A 234 -24.56 -7.66 1.58
CA ALA A 234 -25.15 -8.32 2.74
C ALA A 234 -26.50 -7.66 3.09
N LEU A 235 -27.49 -8.51 3.40
CA LEU A 235 -28.79 -8.09 3.90
C LEU A 235 -28.82 -8.19 5.42
N ILE A 236 -28.82 -7.03 6.08
CA ILE A 236 -28.74 -6.87 7.54
C ILE A 236 -30.15 -6.56 8.08
N PRO A 237 -30.83 -7.50 8.75
CA PRO A 237 -32.19 -7.29 9.25
C PRO A 237 -32.26 -6.21 10.34
N ASN A 238 -33.32 -5.39 10.31
CA ASN A 238 -33.63 -4.38 11.33
C ASN A 238 -32.50 -3.38 11.61
N SER A 239 -31.74 -3.00 10.59
CA SER A 239 -30.62 -2.07 10.72
C SER A 239 -31.04 -0.66 10.27
N ASP A 240 -31.13 0.24 11.24
CA ASP A 240 -31.27 1.68 11.06
C ASP A 240 -29.89 2.36 11.24
N ILE A 241 -29.81 3.66 10.93
CA ILE A 241 -28.61 4.47 11.12
C ILE A 241 -28.54 5.04 12.55
N PRO A 242 -27.34 5.16 13.18
CA PRO A 242 -26.04 4.80 12.63
C PRO A 242 -25.84 3.29 12.53
N ALA A 243 -25.26 2.85 11.42
CA ALA A 243 -24.93 1.45 11.19
C ALA A 243 -23.42 1.23 11.32
N GLU A 244 -23.02 0.29 12.18
CA GLU A 244 -21.64 -0.18 12.29
C GLU A 244 -21.56 -1.57 11.67
N VAL A 245 -20.65 -1.73 10.70
CA VAL A 245 -20.49 -2.98 9.95
C VAL A 245 -19.00 -3.28 9.81
N THR A 246 -18.56 -4.39 10.40
CA THR A 246 -17.25 -4.97 10.15
C THR A 246 -17.36 -5.94 9.00
N ALA A 247 -16.76 -5.61 7.85
CA ALA A 247 -16.59 -6.56 6.77
C ALA A 247 -15.36 -7.42 7.00
N LYS A 248 -15.54 -8.75 6.92
CA LYS A 248 -14.46 -9.74 6.88
C LYS A 248 -14.47 -10.41 5.53
N VAL A 249 -13.49 -10.09 4.68
CA VAL A 249 -13.46 -10.50 3.27
C VAL A 249 -12.24 -11.36 2.98
N ILE A 250 -12.44 -12.46 2.27
CA ILE A 250 -11.38 -13.36 1.81
C ILE A 250 -11.25 -13.16 0.29
N PHE A 251 -10.13 -12.58 -0.13
CA PHE A 251 -9.85 -12.30 -1.55
C PHE A 251 -9.38 -13.55 -2.31
N GLU A 252 -8.67 -14.46 -1.62
CA GLU A 252 -8.12 -15.71 -2.14
C GLU A 252 -8.42 -16.84 -1.16
N GLU A 253 -8.83 -18.02 -1.64
CA GLU A 253 -9.41 -19.12 -0.83
C GLU A 253 -8.53 -19.57 0.36
N ASP A 254 -7.20 -19.48 0.23
CA ASP A 254 -6.24 -19.92 1.24
C ASP A 254 -5.76 -18.80 2.20
N PHE A 255 -6.29 -17.58 2.08
CA PHE A 255 -5.87 -16.42 2.86
C PHE A 255 -6.79 -16.15 4.05
N PRO A 256 -6.26 -15.54 5.14
CA PRO A 256 -7.10 -15.07 6.21
C PRO A 256 -8.11 -14.03 5.68
N PHE A 257 -9.20 -13.84 6.41
CA PHE A 257 -10.08 -12.72 6.13
C PHE A 257 -9.35 -11.41 6.44
N GLU A 258 -9.55 -10.42 5.58
CA GLU A 258 -9.17 -9.05 5.82
C GLU A 258 -10.34 -8.30 6.46
N ARG A 259 -10.04 -7.49 7.48
CA ARG A 259 -11.03 -6.78 8.31
C ARG A 259 -11.11 -5.32 7.91
N PHE A 260 -12.33 -4.84 7.65
CA PHE A 260 -12.63 -3.44 7.38
C PHE A 260 -13.83 -2.99 8.23
N ASP A 261 -13.67 -1.96 9.04
CA ASP A 261 -14.68 -1.44 9.94
C ASP A 261 -15.32 -0.17 9.38
N PHE A 262 -16.61 -0.22 9.09
CA PHE A 262 -17.37 0.89 8.54
C PHE A 262 -18.36 1.44 9.57
N ILE A 263 -18.45 2.77 9.65
CA ILE A 263 -19.45 3.48 10.45
C ILE A 263 -20.22 4.42 9.54
N PHE A 264 -21.52 4.17 9.38
CA PHE A 264 -22.41 4.95 8.53
C PHE A 264 -23.33 5.81 9.38
N GLY A 265 -23.04 7.12 9.44
CA GLY A 265 -23.91 8.12 10.08
C GLY A 265 -25.08 8.59 9.19
N GLU A 266 -25.04 8.26 7.91
CA GLU A 266 -26.07 8.55 6.90
C GLU A 266 -26.04 7.49 5.79
N LEU A 267 -27.09 7.46 4.96
CA LEU A 267 -27.14 6.54 3.81
C LEU A 267 -26.12 6.98 2.74
N SER A 268 -25.40 6.03 2.17
CA SER A 268 -24.50 6.29 1.04
C SER A 268 -25.28 6.73 -0.19
N VAL A 269 -24.84 7.82 -0.81
CA VAL A 269 -25.44 8.33 -2.04
C VAL A 269 -24.45 8.16 -3.18
N GLU A 270 -24.83 7.34 -4.16
CA GLU A 270 -24.01 7.13 -5.35
C GLU A 270 -23.79 8.46 -6.08
N VAL A 271 -22.53 8.88 -6.16
CA VAL A 271 -22.15 10.10 -6.87
C VAL A 271 -22.17 9.78 -8.35
N SER A 272 -23.32 10.00 -8.99
CA SER A 272 -23.45 9.83 -10.44
C SER A 272 -22.35 10.62 -11.15
N SER A 273 -21.46 9.91 -11.85
CA SER A 273 -20.38 10.45 -12.71
C SER A 273 -20.90 11.31 -13.89
N THR A 274 -22.20 11.58 -13.94
CA THR A 274 -22.86 12.53 -14.85
C THR A 274 -23.21 13.88 -14.20
N SER A 275 -22.81 14.10 -12.95
CA SER A 275 -22.78 15.44 -12.34
C SER A 275 -21.35 15.94 -12.15
N THR A 276 -20.57 15.92 -13.23
CA THR A 276 -19.77 17.12 -13.52
C THR A 276 -20.74 18.26 -13.86
N THR A 277 -21.52 18.72 -12.87
CA THR A 277 -21.56 20.16 -12.72
C THR A 277 -20.10 20.52 -12.47
N SER A 278 -19.41 20.90 -13.55
CA SER A 278 -18.79 22.20 -13.58
C SER A 278 -19.81 23.20 -13.03
N ALA A 279 -20.01 23.18 -11.72
CA ALA A 279 -19.95 24.43 -11.02
C ALA A 279 -18.62 24.99 -11.49
N ASP A 280 -18.69 26.02 -12.34
CA ASP A 280 -17.64 27.01 -12.45
C ASP A 280 -17.34 27.46 -11.01
N TYR A 281 -16.56 26.66 -10.30
CA TYR A 281 -15.83 27.06 -9.12
C TYR A 281 -14.61 27.81 -9.64
N ALA A 282 -14.86 28.90 -10.38
CA ALA A 282 -13.90 29.96 -10.57
C ALA A 282 -13.56 30.65 -9.23
N ASP A 283 -14.21 30.22 -8.13
CA ASP A 283 -14.09 30.75 -6.77
C ASP A 283 -14.00 29.64 -5.69
N ALA A 284 -13.81 28.35 -6.02
CA ALA A 284 -13.41 27.40 -4.97
C ALA A 284 -11.98 27.73 -4.56
N PRO A 285 -11.69 27.90 -3.25
CA PRO A 285 -10.32 28.06 -2.82
C PRO A 285 -9.52 26.86 -3.30
N GLU A 286 -8.36 27.13 -3.89
CA GLU A 286 -7.41 26.10 -4.29
C GLU A 286 -7.20 25.16 -3.09
N ALA A 287 -7.44 23.86 -3.29
CA ALA A 287 -7.35 22.89 -2.21
C ALA A 287 -5.94 22.96 -1.61
N ILE A 288 -5.85 23.26 -0.31
CA ILE A 288 -4.55 23.39 0.38
C ILE A 288 -3.75 22.11 0.13
N PRO A 289 -2.50 22.19 -0.36
CA PRO A 289 -1.67 21.01 -0.61
C PRO A 289 -1.56 20.15 0.65
N LEU A 290 -1.54 18.82 0.50
CA LEU A 290 -1.51 17.91 1.65
C LEU A 290 -0.34 18.20 2.60
N ALA A 291 0.84 18.47 2.05
CA ALA A 291 2.02 18.85 2.82
C ALA A 291 1.78 20.09 3.71
N ALA A 292 0.98 21.05 3.24
CA ALA A 292 0.62 22.24 4.02
C ALA A 292 -0.47 21.96 5.07
N ARG A 293 -1.29 20.90 4.89
CA ARG A 293 -2.26 20.47 5.92
C ARG A 293 -1.58 19.76 7.09
N ILE A 294 -0.47 19.06 6.83
CA ILE A 294 0.24 18.27 7.84
C ILE A 294 1.19 19.13 8.69
N LEU A 295 1.62 20.29 8.18
CA LEU A 295 2.51 21.22 8.89
C LEU A 295 1.68 22.23 9.72
N PRO A 296 1.61 22.10 11.06
CA PRO A 296 0.88 23.05 11.89
C PRO A 296 1.71 24.31 12.17
N ASP A 297 1.03 25.40 12.50
CA ASP A 297 1.67 26.55 13.12
C ASP A 297 2.14 26.18 14.53
N VAL A 298 3.46 26.22 14.77
CA VAL A 298 4.06 25.87 16.05
C VAL A 298 4.14 27.11 16.96
N PRO A 299 3.47 27.14 18.12
CA PRO A 299 3.60 28.24 19.09
C PRO A 299 5.01 28.40 19.66
N GLU A 300 5.33 29.62 20.12
CA GLU A 300 6.59 29.87 20.85
C GLU A 300 6.55 29.33 22.29
N ASP A 301 5.38 29.39 22.97
CA ASP A 301 5.23 28.90 24.34
C ASP A 301 5.09 27.36 24.36
N PRO A 302 5.98 26.62 25.05
CA PRO A 302 5.87 25.17 25.19
C PRO A 302 4.52 24.68 25.73
N ARG A 303 3.83 25.50 26.54
CA ARG A 303 2.51 25.18 27.10
C ARG A 303 1.43 25.21 26.02
N ASP A 304 1.51 26.18 25.13
CA ASP A 304 0.60 26.28 23.99
C ASP A 304 0.84 25.11 23.02
N ILE A 305 2.10 24.72 22.80
CA ILE A 305 2.43 23.51 22.03
C ILE A 305 1.79 22.27 22.67
N ALA A 306 1.94 22.08 23.99
CA ALA A 306 1.34 20.95 24.71
C ALA A 306 -0.21 20.96 24.61
N SER A 307 -0.84 22.12 24.72
CA SER A 307 -2.29 22.27 24.55
C SER A 307 -2.75 21.93 23.12
N GLN A 308 -1.97 22.29 22.10
CA GLN A 308 -2.29 21.92 20.73
C GLN A 308 -2.16 20.42 20.49
N ILE A 309 -1.14 19.77 21.05
CA ILE A 309 -1.00 18.31 21.02
C ILE A 309 -2.23 17.64 21.64
N ALA A 310 -2.67 18.11 22.81
CA ALA A 310 -3.88 17.60 23.46
C ALA A 310 -5.14 17.78 22.59
N SER A 311 -5.29 18.95 21.96
CA SER A 311 -6.39 19.20 21.02
C SER A 311 -6.39 18.22 19.83
N ARG A 312 -5.22 17.81 19.32
CA ARG A 312 -5.14 16.80 18.25
C ARG A 312 -5.53 15.40 18.73
N GLY A 313 -5.19 15.04 19.96
CA GLY A 313 -5.69 13.80 20.58
C GLY A 313 -7.22 13.74 20.58
N VAL A 314 -7.88 14.83 21.00
CA VAL A 314 -9.35 14.92 20.98
C VAL A 314 -9.90 14.81 19.56
N GLN A 315 -9.31 15.50 18.58
CA GLN A 315 -9.74 15.43 17.18
C GLN A 315 -9.64 14.00 16.62
N ILE A 316 -8.56 13.27 16.93
CA ILE A 316 -8.39 11.88 16.52
C ILE A 316 -9.48 11.01 17.14
N SER A 317 -9.75 11.15 18.45
CA SER A 317 -10.81 10.41 19.13
C SER A 317 -12.20 10.65 18.49
N GLU A 318 -12.51 11.90 18.16
CA GLU A 318 -13.76 12.25 17.47
C GLU A 318 -13.82 11.60 16.07
N MET A 319 -12.72 11.60 15.32
CA MET A 319 -12.64 10.95 14.01
C MET A 319 -12.82 9.42 14.09
N ILE A 320 -12.20 8.76 15.08
CA ILE A 320 -12.38 7.33 15.33
C ILE A 320 -13.85 7.02 15.62
N SER A 321 -14.49 7.81 16.48
CA SER A 321 -15.87 7.57 16.90
C SER A 321 -16.90 7.63 15.75
N ARG A 322 -16.58 8.37 14.68
CA ARG A 322 -17.43 8.50 13.49
C ARG A 322 -16.95 7.65 12.30
N GLY A 323 -15.89 6.86 12.46
CA GLY A 323 -15.33 6.00 11.42
C GLY A 323 -14.52 6.72 10.33
N ALA A 324 -14.06 7.94 10.59
CA ALA A 324 -13.28 8.74 9.62
C ALA A 324 -11.78 8.38 9.69
N PHE A 325 -11.45 7.09 9.52
CA PHE A 325 -10.10 6.58 9.77
C PHE A 325 -9.05 7.14 8.81
N THR A 326 -9.40 7.29 7.52
CA THR A 326 -8.52 7.81 6.47
C THR A 326 -8.17 9.29 6.62
N GLU A 327 -8.79 10.02 7.56
CA GLU A 327 -8.48 11.42 7.85
C GLU A 327 -7.60 11.60 9.11
N ILE A 328 -7.46 10.55 9.94
CA ILE A 328 -6.77 10.61 11.23
C ILE A 328 -5.30 11.01 11.11
N PHE A 329 -4.67 10.65 10.00
CA PHE A 329 -3.26 10.95 9.77
C PHE A 329 -2.95 12.45 9.83
N ILE A 330 -3.90 13.33 9.47
CA ILE A 330 -3.70 14.78 9.50
C ILE A 330 -3.41 15.27 10.93
N PRO A 331 -4.34 15.14 11.90
CA PRO A 331 -4.07 15.55 13.27
C PRO A 331 -2.95 14.72 13.93
N ALA A 332 -2.75 13.46 13.55
CA ALA A 332 -1.67 12.62 14.07
C ALA A 332 -0.28 13.15 13.68
N LEU A 333 -0.07 13.44 12.39
CA LEU A 333 1.21 13.97 11.89
C LEU A 333 1.43 15.43 12.32
N GLN A 334 0.37 16.25 12.45
CA GLN A 334 0.47 17.57 13.07
C GLN A 334 0.95 17.48 14.53
N ALA A 335 0.39 16.56 15.31
CA ALA A 335 0.80 16.37 16.71
C ALA A 335 2.25 15.89 16.81
N LYS A 336 2.71 15.06 15.87
CA LYS A 336 4.12 14.66 15.76
C LYS A 336 5.02 15.88 15.56
N GLU A 337 4.71 16.78 14.62
CA GLU A 337 5.51 17.99 14.40
C GLU A 337 5.54 18.89 15.64
N LEU A 338 4.40 19.08 16.30
CA LEU A 338 4.31 19.81 17.58
C LEU A 338 5.14 19.13 18.68
N ALA A 339 5.10 17.79 18.78
CA ALA A 339 5.85 17.04 19.78
C ALA A 339 7.37 17.13 19.57
N LEU A 340 7.84 17.18 18.32
CA LEU A 340 9.25 17.42 18.00
C LEU A 340 9.70 18.82 18.42
N ALA A 341 8.88 19.85 18.17
CA ALA A 341 9.14 21.19 18.65
C ALA A 341 9.14 21.27 20.19
N LEU A 342 8.22 20.54 20.84
CA LEU A 342 8.14 20.49 22.30
C LEU A 342 9.38 19.85 22.94
N ASP A 343 9.93 18.79 22.35
CA ASP A 343 11.17 18.15 22.86
C ASP A 343 12.34 19.15 22.85
N GLN A 344 12.47 19.97 21.80
CA GLN A 344 13.47 21.03 21.71
C GLN A 344 13.22 22.12 22.77
N ALA A 345 11.98 22.54 22.94
CA ALA A 345 11.63 23.60 23.89
C ALA A 345 11.69 23.13 25.36
N SER A 346 11.72 21.81 25.61
CA SER A 346 11.78 21.23 26.94
C SER A 346 13.13 21.42 27.65
N GLU A 347 14.18 21.91 26.97
CA GLU A 347 15.54 22.00 27.52
C GLU A 347 15.65 22.74 28.87
N GLY A 348 14.77 23.72 29.10
CA GLY A 348 14.70 24.50 30.35
C GLY A 348 14.06 23.77 31.55
N LEU A 349 13.42 22.62 31.34
CA LEU A 349 12.75 21.87 32.40
C LEU A 349 13.75 21.08 33.29
N PRO A 350 13.35 20.73 34.54
CA PRO A 350 14.11 19.80 35.36
C PRO A 350 14.38 18.48 34.63
N LEU A 351 15.53 17.83 34.90
CA LEU A 351 15.94 16.62 34.20
C LEU A 351 14.88 15.50 34.21
N SER A 352 14.13 15.34 35.30
CA SER A 352 13.05 14.36 35.39
C SER A 352 11.93 14.64 34.40
N ALA A 353 11.46 15.89 34.35
CA ALA A 353 10.41 16.34 33.43
C ALA A 353 10.88 16.26 31.96
N ARG A 354 12.13 16.61 31.67
CA ARG A 354 12.71 16.45 30.32
C ARG A 354 12.73 15.00 29.86
N ASN A 355 13.11 14.07 30.74
CA ASN A 355 13.13 12.66 30.40
C ASN A 355 11.72 12.12 30.12
N GLU A 356 10.73 12.56 30.90
CA GLU A 356 9.33 12.21 30.73
C GLU A 356 8.78 12.72 29.39
N ILE A 357 9.00 14.00 29.06
CA ILE A 357 8.65 14.57 27.75
C ILE A 357 9.32 13.77 26.63
N ARG A 358 10.62 13.50 26.71
CA ARG A 358 11.32 12.76 25.65
C ARG A 358 10.80 11.34 25.45
N ILE A 359 10.38 10.66 26.53
CA ILE A 359 9.73 9.35 26.43
C ILE A 359 8.39 9.48 25.72
N ALA A 360 7.54 10.41 26.18
CA ALA A 360 6.23 10.65 25.60
C ALA A 360 6.32 11.02 24.11
N VAL A 361 7.22 11.93 23.73
CA VAL A 361 7.43 12.33 22.33
C VAL A 361 7.81 11.14 21.45
N ARG A 362 8.65 10.21 21.92
CA ARG A 362 8.98 8.99 21.14
C ARG A 362 7.79 8.06 20.95
N HIS A 363 6.95 7.92 21.97
CA HIS A 363 5.72 7.11 21.87
C HIS A 363 4.71 7.77 20.93
N LEU A 364 4.47 9.07 21.09
CA LEU A 364 3.60 9.86 20.22
C LEU A 364 4.06 9.79 18.77
N PHE A 365 5.35 9.99 18.50
CA PHE A 365 5.90 9.91 17.15
C PHE A 365 5.60 8.56 16.50
N ARG A 366 5.89 7.44 17.19
CA ARG A 366 5.62 6.09 16.66
C ARG A 366 4.13 5.86 16.45
N ALA A 367 3.31 6.25 17.41
CA ALA A 367 1.86 6.10 17.32
C ALA A 367 1.27 6.93 16.18
N ALA A 368 1.80 8.12 15.91
CA ALA A 368 1.33 8.95 14.79
C ALA A 368 1.54 8.28 13.42
N TYR A 369 2.67 7.60 13.21
CA TYR A 369 2.90 6.82 11.98
C TYR A 369 2.04 5.55 11.92
N LEU A 370 1.78 4.90 13.06
CA LEU A 370 0.86 3.77 13.09
C LEU A 370 -0.58 4.20 12.78
N LEU A 371 -1.01 5.37 13.28
CA LEU A 371 -2.33 5.92 12.98
C LEU A 371 -2.49 6.33 11.51
N ASP A 372 -1.42 6.81 10.89
CA ASP A 372 -1.36 7.06 9.44
C ASP A 372 -1.59 5.76 8.66
N TRP A 373 -0.77 4.74 8.92
CA TRP A 373 -0.91 3.42 8.29
C TRP A 373 -2.28 2.78 8.57
N TYR A 374 -2.62 2.57 9.83
CA TYR A 374 -3.84 1.84 10.21
C TYR A 374 -5.12 2.58 9.82
N GLY A 375 -5.06 3.91 9.72
CA GLY A 375 -6.17 4.73 9.21
C GLY A 375 -6.57 4.34 7.79
N ASP A 376 -5.60 4.04 6.93
CA ASP A 376 -5.84 3.60 5.56
C ASP A 376 -6.38 2.17 5.48
N LEU A 377 -5.96 1.27 6.40
CA LEU A 377 -6.41 -0.13 6.38
C LEU A 377 -7.85 -0.33 6.84
N GLY A 378 -8.42 0.62 7.56
CA GLY A 378 -9.80 0.55 8.04
C GLY A 378 -10.04 -0.47 9.15
N ASN A 379 -9.01 -1.05 9.78
CA ASN A 379 -9.16 -1.92 10.93
C ASN A 379 -9.23 -1.08 12.23
N ARG A 380 -10.42 -0.98 12.82
CA ARG A 380 -10.65 -0.18 14.03
C ARG A 380 -9.83 -0.65 15.21
N ASN A 381 -9.60 -1.96 15.36
CA ASN A 381 -8.85 -2.51 16.49
C ASN A 381 -7.38 -2.03 16.48
N ASP A 382 -6.78 -1.95 15.30
CA ASP A 382 -5.42 -1.46 15.12
C ASP A 382 -5.34 0.05 15.35
N VAL A 383 -6.32 0.80 14.83
CA VAL A 383 -6.47 2.25 15.06
C VAL A 383 -6.63 2.56 16.55
N ASP A 384 -7.53 1.87 17.26
CA ASP A 384 -7.77 2.03 18.69
C ASP A 384 -6.51 1.70 19.52
N SER A 385 -5.78 0.64 19.15
CA SER A 385 -4.53 0.27 19.79
C SER A 385 -3.45 1.34 19.62
N ALA A 386 -3.27 1.88 18.42
CA ALA A 386 -2.34 2.96 18.15
C ALA A 386 -2.74 4.26 18.86
N TYR A 387 -4.05 4.58 18.87
CA TYR A 387 -4.59 5.74 19.56
C TYR A 387 -4.37 5.65 21.07
N GLY A 388 -4.51 4.47 21.70
CA GLY A 388 -4.24 4.31 23.13
C GLY A 388 -2.80 4.66 23.52
N ILE A 389 -1.82 4.30 22.67
CA ILE A 389 -0.41 4.69 22.86
C ILE A 389 -0.25 6.20 22.68
N PHE A 390 -0.89 6.76 21.65
CA PHE A 390 -0.88 8.20 21.37
C PHE A 390 -1.45 9.00 22.54
N GLU A 391 -2.65 8.65 23.01
CA GLU A 391 -3.37 9.32 24.10
C GLU A 391 -2.58 9.24 25.42
N THR A 392 -1.99 8.09 25.74
CA THR A 392 -1.12 7.95 26.92
C THR A 392 0.06 8.92 26.87
N ALA A 393 0.67 9.10 25.71
CA ALA A 393 1.75 10.05 25.52
C ALA A 393 1.27 11.51 25.64
N VAL A 394 0.11 11.83 25.08
CA VAL A 394 -0.53 13.15 25.22
C VAL A 394 -0.81 13.48 26.68
N ILE A 395 -1.40 12.56 27.45
CA ILE A 395 -1.67 12.72 28.88
C ILE A 395 -0.38 12.94 29.67
N SER A 396 0.68 12.21 29.33
CA SER A 396 1.99 12.37 29.97
C SER A 396 2.57 13.76 29.73
N ILE A 397 2.50 14.26 28.49
CA ILE A 397 2.92 15.62 28.12
C ILE A 397 2.12 16.68 28.90
N ASP A 398 0.80 16.59 28.88
CA ASP A 398 -0.09 17.53 29.56
C ASP A 398 0.21 17.60 31.07
N SER A 399 0.42 16.44 31.70
CA SER A 399 0.71 16.36 33.13
C SER A 399 1.98 17.12 33.54
N VAL A 400 3.05 17.08 32.73
CA VAL A 400 4.32 17.77 33.01
C VAL A 400 4.12 19.30 33.00
N TYR A 401 3.38 19.81 32.03
CA TYR A 401 3.13 21.24 31.90
C TYR A 401 2.07 21.75 32.89
N ALA A 402 1.06 20.95 33.23
CA ALA A 402 0.08 21.27 34.28
C ALA A 402 0.70 21.29 35.70
N LEU A 403 1.75 20.52 35.97
CA LEU A 403 2.48 20.55 37.25
C LEU A 403 3.34 21.81 37.41
N SER A 404 3.74 22.42 36.30
CA SER A 404 4.55 23.64 36.29
C SER A 404 3.71 24.90 36.63
N ASP A 405 2.38 24.82 36.58
CA ASP A 405 1.45 25.88 37.01
C ASP A 405 1.29 26.02 38.53
N ARG A 406 1.68 24.99 39.30
CA ARG A 406 1.49 24.98 40.76
C ARG A 406 2.72 25.43 41.56
N ARG A 407 3.74 26.01 40.91
CA ARG A 407 5.00 26.40 41.56
C ARG A 407 5.25 27.90 41.53
#